data_AF-A0A5N9HU57-F1
#
_entry.id   AF-A0A5N9HU57-F1
#
_cell.length_a   1.000
_cell.length_b   1.000
_cell.length_c   1.000
_cell.angle_alpha   90.00
_cell.angle_beta   90.00
_cell.angle_gamma   90.00
#
_symmetry.space_group_name_H-M   'P 1'
#
loop_
_entity.id
_entity.type
_entity.pdbx_description
1 polymer ?
#
loop_
_entity_poly.entity_id
_entity_poly.type
_entity_poly.pdbx_seq_one_letter_code
_entity_poly.pdbx_strand_id
1 'polypeptide(L)'
;MHEITSVSDVLPERESFDEIVALANSGDSEATDELQRLLDQHPAIWQQVGDLAQHAVLTLVNMLAGKNELLQQSIIKSVEKLTTDLAESEVPTVLEQLLISRIVCNWLECQLAITLSSNVEDETLVRSRFHLKLRESSQRRFQQAVLALQQFRKREVDLARSKVKAIQDARKAKVDYDELLQRDYATVSNGAT
;
A
#
# COMPACT_ATOMS: atom_id res chain seq x y z
N MET A 1 3.48 12.93 -40.40
CA MET A 1 3.34 11.47 -40.20
C MET A 1 4.72 10.90 -39.90
N HIS A 2 5.05 10.74 -38.64
CA HIS A 2 6.12 9.84 -38.21
C HIS A 2 5.49 8.96 -37.13
N GLU A 3 5.12 7.76 -37.55
CA GLU A 3 4.82 6.65 -36.65
C GLU A 3 6.12 6.25 -35.96
N ILE A 4 6.24 6.61 -34.69
CA ILE A 4 7.12 5.89 -33.76
C ILE A 4 6.18 5.00 -32.98
N THR A 5 5.81 3.88 -33.59
CA THR A 5 5.22 2.75 -32.88
C THR A 5 6.36 2.13 -32.08
N SER A 6 6.41 2.48 -30.79
CA SER A 6 7.35 1.92 -29.82
C SER A 6 7.26 0.40 -29.83
N VAL A 7 8.33 -0.27 -30.26
CA VAL A 7 8.48 -1.73 -30.30
C VAL A 7 8.67 -2.32 -28.87
N SER A 8 8.59 -1.52 -27.81
CA SER A 8 9.03 -1.89 -26.45
C SER A 8 7.94 -2.45 -25.50
N ASP A 9 6.70 -2.65 -25.96
CA ASP A 9 5.59 -3.11 -25.09
C ASP A 9 5.34 -4.63 -25.16
N VAL A 10 6.12 -5.38 -25.94
CA VAL A 10 5.98 -6.83 -26.04
C VAL A 10 6.79 -7.49 -24.93
N LEU A 11 6.10 -8.14 -23.99
CA LEU A 11 6.72 -8.95 -22.95
C LEU A 11 7.63 -10.03 -23.58
N PRO A 12 8.79 -10.34 -22.98
CA PRO A 12 9.66 -11.39 -23.47
C PRO A 12 8.92 -12.74 -23.51
N GLU A 13 9.28 -13.59 -24.45
CA GLU A 13 8.77 -14.96 -24.50
C GLU A 13 9.10 -15.69 -23.19
N ARG A 14 8.13 -16.43 -22.66
CA ARG A 14 8.23 -17.03 -21.31
C ARG A 14 9.46 -17.93 -21.16
N GLU A 15 9.75 -18.75 -22.17
CA GLU A 15 10.90 -19.66 -22.16
C GLU A 15 12.22 -18.87 -22.10
N SER A 16 12.35 -17.82 -22.92
CA SER A 16 13.50 -16.92 -22.89
C SER A 16 13.66 -16.20 -21.54
N PHE A 17 12.56 -15.80 -20.90
CA PHE A 17 12.60 -15.17 -19.59
C PHE A 17 13.04 -16.16 -18.50
N ASP A 18 12.50 -17.39 -18.52
CA ASP A 18 12.84 -18.45 -17.56
C ASP A 18 14.33 -18.84 -17.66
N GLU A 19 14.89 -18.87 -18.86
CA GLU A 19 16.33 -19.12 -19.09
C GLU A 19 17.22 -18.01 -18.48
N ILE A 20 16.90 -16.74 -18.73
CA ILE A 20 17.62 -15.60 -18.17
C ILE A 20 17.57 -15.63 -16.64
N VAL A 21 16.39 -15.94 -16.07
CA VAL A 21 16.21 -16.07 -14.62
C VAL A 21 17.03 -17.23 -14.06
N ALA A 22 17.07 -18.38 -14.73
CA ALA A 22 17.86 -19.53 -14.29
C ALA A 22 19.36 -19.23 -14.28
N LEU A 23 19.88 -18.57 -15.33
CA LEU A 23 21.27 -18.14 -15.43
C LEU A 23 21.62 -17.10 -14.36
N ALA A 24 20.78 -16.07 -14.18
CA ALA A 24 20.98 -15.06 -13.14
C ALA A 24 21.02 -15.68 -11.73
N ASN A 25 20.10 -16.62 -11.43
CA ASN A 25 20.09 -17.35 -10.15
C ASN A 25 21.35 -18.22 -9.93
N SER A 26 22.03 -18.64 -11.01
CA SER A 26 23.29 -19.38 -10.94
C SER A 26 24.52 -18.51 -10.68
N GLY A 27 24.36 -17.18 -10.69
CA GLY A 27 25.42 -16.20 -10.46
C GLY A 27 26.07 -15.67 -11.74
N ASP A 28 25.46 -15.87 -12.91
CA ASP A 28 25.92 -15.31 -14.17
C ASP A 28 25.70 -13.78 -14.20
N SER A 29 26.78 -13.01 -14.33
CA SER A 29 26.74 -11.55 -14.32
C SER A 29 26.10 -10.96 -15.58
N GLU A 30 26.30 -11.56 -16.75
CA GLU A 30 25.70 -11.05 -18.00
C GLU A 30 24.19 -11.28 -17.99
N ALA A 31 23.75 -12.45 -17.51
CA ALA A 31 22.33 -12.73 -17.32
C ALA A 31 21.67 -11.81 -16.28
N THR A 32 22.43 -11.40 -15.25
CA THR A 32 21.95 -10.46 -14.23
C THR A 32 21.74 -9.05 -14.81
N ASP A 33 22.70 -8.56 -15.60
CA ASP A 33 22.58 -7.26 -16.28
C ASP A 33 21.42 -7.27 -17.28
N GLU A 34 21.22 -8.37 -18.00
CA GLU A 34 20.09 -8.53 -18.92
C GLU A 34 18.75 -8.58 -18.18
N LEU A 35 18.67 -9.32 -17.08
CA LEU A 35 17.47 -9.34 -16.23
C LEU A 35 17.14 -7.94 -15.72
N GLN A 36 18.15 -7.17 -15.28
CA GLN A 36 17.93 -5.79 -14.83
C GLN A 36 17.36 -4.92 -15.96
N ARG A 37 17.93 -5.00 -17.17
CA ARG A 37 17.39 -4.26 -18.34
C ARG A 37 15.94 -4.64 -18.64
N LEU A 38 15.60 -5.93 -18.57
CA LEU A 38 14.24 -6.41 -18.79
C LEU A 38 13.27 -5.86 -17.73
N LEU A 39 13.67 -5.85 -16.46
CA LEU A 39 12.84 -5.30 -15.39
C LEU A 39 12.65 -3.78 -15.52
N ASP A 40 13.67 -3.05 -15.97
CA ASP A 40 13.57 -1.61 -16.25
C ASP A 40 12.62 -1.32 -17.43
N GLN A 41 12.63 -2.17 -18.46
CA GLN A 41 11.75 -2.05 -19.63
C GLN A 41 10.31 -2.48 -19.35
N HIS A 42 10.11 -3.43 -18.43
CA HIS A 42 8.79 -3.96 -18.09
C HIS A 42 8.48 -3.83 -16.59
N PRO A 43 8.18 -2.61 -16.08
CA PRO A 43 7.98 -2.40 -14.66
C PRO A 43 6.85 -3.22 -14.03
N ALA A 44 5.85 -3.61 -14.82
CA ALA A 44 4.76 -4.47 -14.37
C ALA A 44 5.26 -5.81 -13.78
N ILE A 45 6.38 -6.35 -14.31
CA ILE A 45 6.94 -7.62 -13.83
C ILE A 45 7.44 -7.47 -12.40
N TRP A 46 8.34 -6.52 -12.12
CA TRP A 46 8.87 -6.35 -10.76
C TRP A 46 7.84 -5.75 -9.81
N GLN A 47 6.86 -4.99 -10.29
CA GLN A 47 5.77 -4.50 -9.43
C GLN A 47 4.91 -5.64 -8.91
N GLN A 48 4.61 -6.62 -9.76
CA GLN A 48 3.84 -7.80 -9.37
C GLN A 48 4.69 -8.78 -8.55
N VAL A 49 5.89 -9.13 -9.03
CA VAL A 49 6.77 -10.08 -8.34
C VAL A 49 7.33 -9.50 -7.05
N GLY A 50 7.52 -8.19 -6.97
CA GLY A 50 8.05 -7.47 -5.82
C GLY A 50 7.00 -7.01 -4.81
N ASP A 51 5.73 -7.37 -4.96
CA ASP A 51 4.70 -7.04 -3.98
C ASP A 51 4.90 -7.85 -2.69
N LEU A 52 5.73 -7.31 -1.80
CA LEU A 52 6.08 -7.93 -0.53
C LEU A 52 4.88 -8.13 0.39
N ALA A 53 3.85 -7.29 0.29
CA ALA A 53 2.64 -7.45 1.08
C ALA A 53 1.85 -8.67 0.60
N GLN A 54 1.72 -8.83 -0.72
CA GLN A 54 1.09 -10.00 -1.31
C GLN A 54 1.85 -11.30 -0.95
N HIS A 55 3.19 -11.29 -1.00
CA HIS A 55 4.00 -12.44 -0.57
C HIS A 55 3.82 -12.78 0.91
N ALA A 56 3.79 -11.77 1.78
CA ALA A 56 3.56 -11.97 3.21
C ALA A 56 2.17 -12.58 3.46
N VAL A 57 1.13 -12.06 2.80
CA VAL A 57 -0.23 -12.62 2.86
C VAL A 57 -0.23 -14.08 2.40
N LEU A 58 0.27 -14.37 1.20
CA LEU A 58 0.28 -15.74 0.66
C LEU A 58 1.04 -16.71 1.57
N THR A 59 2.15 -16.28 2.14
CA THR A 59 2.91 -17.08 3.12
C THR A 59 2.04 -17.41 4.34
N LEU A 60 1.38 -16.42 4.93
CA LEU A 60 0.50 -16.62 6.09
C LEU A 60 -0.72 -17.48 5.76
N VAL A 61 -1.31 -17.31 4.57
CA VAL A 61 -2.40 -18.16 4.07
C VAL A 61 -1.95 -19.61 3.97
N ASN A 62 -0.78 -19.86 3.38
CA ASN A 62 -0.23 -21.21 3.25
C ASN A 62 0.03 -21.86 4.62
N MET A 63 0.54 -21.08 5.58
CA MET A 63 0.74 -21.56 6.95
C MET A 63 -0.58 -21.90 7.66
N LEU A 64 -1.64 -21.13 7.45
CA LEU A 64 -2.95 -21.34 8.05
C LEU A 64 -3.72 -22.50 7.41
N ALA A 65 -3.70 -22.59 6.07
CA ALA A 65 -4.45 -23.60 5.33
C ALA A 65 -3.77 -24.97 5.30
N GLY A 66 -2.45 -25.01 5.44
CA GLY A 66 -1.66 -26.24 5.28
C GLY A 66 -1.87 -26.82 3.87
N LYS A 67 -2.37 -28.06 3.80
CA LYS A 67 -2.65 -28.76 2.54
C LYS A 67 -4.12 -28.65 2.07
N ASN A 68 -4.95 -27.87 2.77
CA ASN A 68 -6.37 -27.75 2.44
C ASN A 68 -6.59 -26.64 1.40
N GLU A 69 -6.73 -27.02 0.14
CA GLU A 69 -6.92 -26.10 -0.99
C GLU A 69 -8.20 -25.26 -0.87
N LEU A 70 -9.31 -25.87 -0.43
CA LEU A 70 -10.57 -25.13 -0.23
C LEU A 70 -10.39 -24.03 0.81
N LEU A 71 -9.72 -24.34 1.92
CA LEU A 71 -9.44 -23.37 2.97
C LEU A 71 -8.48 -22.27 2.47
N GLN A 72 -7.46 -22.64 1.71
CA GLN A 72 -6.52 -21.68 1.11
C GLN A 72 -7.26 -20.67 0.22
N GLN A 73 -8.07 -21.14 -0.72
CA GLN A 73 -8.86 -20.29 -1.62
C GLN A 73 -9.88 -19.43 -0.84
N SER A 74 -10.49 -20.00 0.20
CA SER A 74 -11.45 -19.28 1.06
C SER A 74 -10.78 -18.14 1.85
N ILE A 75 -9.57 -18.37 2.37
CA ILE A 75 -8.80 -17.33 3.07
C ILE A 75 -8.39 -16.24 2.08
N ILE A 76 -7.91 -16.59 0.87
CA ILE A 76 -7.57 -15.60 -0.18
C ILE A 76 -8.77 -14.70 -0.47
N LYS A 77 -9.96 -15.27 -0.71
CA LYS A 77 -11.18 -14.50 -0.97
C LYS A 77 -11.58 -13.63 0.23
N SER A 78 -11.36 -14.11 1.44
CA SER A 78 -11.61 -13.34 2.66
C SER A 78 -10.66 -12.16 2.81
N VAL A 79 -9.39 -12.34 2.43
CA VAL A 79 -8.37 -11.28 2.43
C VAL A 79 -8.68 -10.23 1.35
N GLU A 80 -9.03 -10.65 0.14
CA GLU A 80 -9.48 -9.75 -0.94
C GLU A 80 -10.67 -8.91 -0.47
N LYS A 81 -11.68 -9.57 0.12
CA LYS A 81 -12.84 -8.88 0.67
C LYS A 81 -12.47 -7.90 1.78
N LEU A 82 -11.65 -8.31 2.75
CA LEU A 82 -11.23 -7.45 3.85
C LEU A 82 -10.45 -6.21 3.34
N THR A 83 -9.60 -6.41 2.33
CA THR A 83 -8.83 -5.32 1.71
C THR A 83 -9.77 -4.30 1.06
N THR A 84 -10.77 -4.78 0.31
CA THR A 84 -11.80 -3.94 -0.32
C THR A 84 -12.69 -3.25 0.72
N ASP A 85 -13.16 -3.96 1.74
CA ASP A 85 -14.01 -3.40 2.79
C ASP A 85 -13.28 -2.32 3.61
N LEU A 86 -11.95 -2.44 3.73
CA LEU A 86 -11.12 -1.43 4.38
C LEU A 86 -10.84 -0.23 3.47
N ALA A 87 -10.90 -0.34 2.15
CA ALA A 87 -10.72 0.79 1.26
C ALA A 87 -11.97 1.69 1.27
N GLU A 88 -11.84 2.91 1.80
CA GLU A 88 -12.96 3.90 1.82
C GLU A 88 -13.19 4.57 0.46
N SER A 89 -12.26 4.40 -0.48
CA SER A 89 -12.33 4.97 -1.83
C SER A 89 -11.94 3.92 -2.87
N GLU A 90 -12.41 4.12 -4.10
CA GLU A 90 -12.12 3.24 -5.24
C GLU A 90 -10.62 3.25 -5.60
N VAL A 91 -9.91 4.34 -5.29
CA VAL A 91 -8.47 4.49 -5.52
C VAL A 91 -7.80 5.01 -4.24
N PRO A 92 -7.45 4.13 -3.29
CA PRO A 92 -6.76 4.52 -2.06
C PRO A 92 -5.36 5.08 -2.38
N THR A 93 -4.90 6.04 -1.57
CA THR A 93 -3.53 6.57 -1.69
C THR A 93 -2.49 5.48 -1.41
N VAL A 94 -1.25 5.64 -1.89
CA VAL A 94 -0.16 4.65 -1.63
C VAL A 94 0.06 4.40 -0.14
N LEU A 95 0.03 5.45 0.69
CA LEU A 95 0.16 5.30 2.14
C LEU A 95 -1.03 4.55 2.76
N GLU A 96 -2.24 4.81 2.28
CA GLU A 96 -3.42 4.08 2.71
C GLU A 96 -3.35 2.60 2.33
N GLN A 97 -2.94 2.29 1.09
CA GLN A 97 -2.73 0.91 0.62
C GLN A 97 -1.74 0.17 1.52
N LEU A 98 -0.59 0.77 1.84
CA LEU A 98 0.41 0.18 2.73
C LEU A 98 -0.14 -0.08 4.14
N LEU A 99 -0.97 0.82 4.67
CA LEU A 99 -1.61 0.66 5.98
C LEU A 99 -2.68 -0.45 5.96
N ILE A 100 -3.48 -0.54 4.89
CA ILE A 100 -4.46 -1.61 4.69
C ILE A 100 -3.74 -2.96 4.60
N SER A 101 -2.72 -3.08 3.75
CA SER A 101 -1.91 -4.29 3.62
C SER A 101 -1.31 -4.74 4.96
N ARG A 102 -0.85 -3.79 5.78
CA ARG A 102 -0.34 -4.08 7.13
C ARG A 102 -1.42 -4.58 8.08
N ILE A 103 -2.64 -4.02 8.03
CA ILE A 103 -3.77 -4.50 8.83
C ILE A 103 -4.12 -5.94 8.45
N VAL A 104 -4.20 -6.23 7.16
CA VAL A 104 -4.49 -7.57 6.62
C VAL A 104 -3.43 -8.58 7.07
N CYS A 105 -2.15 -8.26 6.90
CA CYS A 105 -1.06 -9.12 7.35
C CYS A 105 -1.13 -9.40 8.85
N ASN A 106 -1.29 -8.35 9.67
CA ASN A 106 -1.36 -8.50 11.13
C ASN A 106 -2.60 -9.26 11.58
N TRP A 107 -3.72 -9.16 10.85
CA TRP A 107 -4.91 -9.95 11.11
C TRP A 107 -4.65 -11.44 10.88
N LEU A 108 -4.01 -11.81 9.76
CA LEU A 108 -3.61 -13.18 9.48
C LEU A 108 -2.59 -13.70 10.52
N GLU A 109 -1.62 -12.88 10.92
CA GLU A 109 -0.68 -13.23 11.99
C GLU A 109 -1.40 -13.52 13.31
N CYS A 110 -2.43 -12.74 13.66
CA CYS A 110 -3.26 -13.02 14.84
C CYS A 110 -3.94 -14.38 14.74
N GLN A 111 -4.53 -14.70 13.59
CA GLN A 111 -5.15 -16.02 13.38
C GLN A 111 -4.11 -17.14 13.50
N LEU A 112 -2.94 -16.97 12.88
CA LEU A 112 -1.87 -17.95 12.93
C LEU A 112 -1.37 -18.16 14.37
N ALA A 113 -1.17 -17.09 15.13
CA ALA A 113 -0.75 -17.17 16.52
C ALA A 113 -1.78 -17.91 17.40
N ILE A 114 -3.08 -17.72 17.14
CA ILE A 114 -4.15 -18.45 17.81
C ILE A 114 -4.07 -19.94 17.45
N THR A 115 -4.05 -20.28 16.15
CA THR A 115 -3.99 -21.67 15.68
C THR A 115 -2.77 -22.41 16.23
N LEU A 116 -1.59 -21.78 16.24
CA LEU A 116 -0.38 -22.37 16.81
C LEU A 116 -0.51 -22.64 18.31
N SER A 117 -1.24 -21.79 19.05
CA SER A 117 -1.49 -21.97 20.48
C SER A 117 -2.63 -22.94 20.82
N SER A 118 -3.36 -23.45 19.83
CA SER A 118 -4.47 -24.40 20.04
C SER A 118 -4.04 -25.86 19.93
N ASN A 119 -2.90 -26.14 19.31
CA ASN A 119 -2.35 -27.48 19.12
C ASN A 119 -1.40 -27.87 20.27
N VAL A 120 -1.92 -27.92 21.49
CA VAL A 120 -1.17 -28.01 22.78
C VAL A 120 -1.11 -29.45 23.31
N GLU A 121 -1.28 -30.46 22.47
CA GLU A 121 -1.03 -31.85 22.91
C GLU A 121 0.47 -32.00 23.21
N ASP A 122 0.81 -32.34 24.46
CA ASP A 122 2.16 -32.47 25.03
C ASP A 122 3.04 -31.20 25.01
N GLU A 123 2.46 -30.03 25.28
CA GLU A 123 3.21 -28.77 25.27
C GLU A 123 4.02 -28.51 26.56
N THR A 124 5.30 -28.20 26.41
CA THR A 124 6.15 -27.77 27.54
C THR A 124 5.77 -26.35 28.00
N LEU A 125 5.95 -26.04 29.29
CA LEU A 125 5.70 -24.70 29.86
C LEU A 125 6.42 -23.57 29.10
N VAL A 126 7.61 -23.85 28.54
CA VAL A 126 8.38 -22.89 27.74
C VAL A 126 7.65 -22.56 26.44
N ARG A 127 7.09 -23.57 25.77
CA ARG A 127 6.39 -23.40 24.50
C ARG A 127 5.04 -22.70 24.70
N SER A 128 4.30 -23.00 25.77
CA SER A 128 3.06 -22.26 26.09
C SER A 128 3.33 -20.77 26.36
N ARG A 129 4.42 -20.42 27.07
CA ARG A 129 4.83 -19.02 27.26
C ARG A 129 5.21 -18.34 25.94
N PHE A 130 5.87 -19.07 25.04
CA PHE A 130 6.20 -18.55 23.72
C PHE A 130 4.93 -18.24 22.91
N HIS A 131 3.97 -19.16 22.84
CA HIS A 131 2.72 -18.94 22.11
C HIS A 131 1.87 -17.82 22.70
N LEU A 132 1.83 -17.68 24.03
CA LEU A 132 1.17 -16.55 24.69
C LEU A 132 1.79 -15.22 24.25
N LYS A 133 3.12 -15.10 24.34
CA LYS A 133 3.85 -13.89 23.91
C LYS A 133 3.64 -13.59 22.43
N LEU A 134 3.61 -14.62 21.59
CA LEU A 134 3.36 -14.48 20.16
C LEU A 134 1.98 -13.87 19.91
N ARG A 135 0.93 -14.39 20.56
CA ARG A 135 -0.45 -13.87 20.47
C ARG A 135 -0.59 -12.45 20.96
N GLU A 136 -0.02 -12.14 22.12
CA GLU A 136 -0.02 -10.76 22.63
C GLU A 136 0.71 -9.81 21.68
N SER A 137 1.80 -10.28 21.07
CA SER A 137 2.58 -9.47 20.14
C SER A 137 1.88 -9.22 18.81
N SER A 138 1.26 -10.25 18.21
CA SER A 138 0.46 -10.09 17.00
C SER A 138 -0.73 -9.16 17.25
N GLN A 139 -1.43 -9.35 18.38
CA GLN A 139 -2.59 -8.52 18.73
C GLN A 139 -2.21 -7.03 18.89
N ARG A 140 -1.09 -6.74 19.55
CA ARG A 140 -0.59 -5.37 19.71
C ARG A 140 -0.25 -4.74 18.36
N ARG A 141 0.46 -5.48 17.48
CA ARG A 141 0.80 -5.01 16.13
C ARG A 141 -0.45 -4.76 15.29
N PHE A 142 -1.45 -5.62 15.39
CA PHE A 142 -2.75 -5.44 14.73
C PHE A 142 -3.44 -4.15 15.20
N GLN A 143 -3.59 -3.96 16.51
CA GLN A 143 -4.19 -2.74 17.08
C GLN A 143 -3.44 -1.47 16.65
N GLN A 144 -2.11 -1.49 16.66
CA GLN A 144 -1.30 -0.36 16.20
C GLN A 144 -1.52 -0.05 14.72
N ALA A 145 -1.65 -1.06 13.86
CA ALA A 145 -1.92 -0.86 12.43
C ALA A 145 -3.31 -0.24 12.20
N VAL A 146 -4.34 -0.70 12.92
CA VAL A 146 -5.68 -0.12 12.86
C VAL A 146 -5.67 1.34 13.30
N LEU A 147 -5.02 1.65 14.42
CA LEU A 147 -4.89 3.02 14.90
C LEU A 147 -4.13 3.91 13.90
N ALA A 148 -3.09 3.39 13.26
CA ALA A 148 -2.33 4.13 12.26
C ALA A 148 -3.21 4.51 11.05
N LEU A 149 -4.05 3.59 10.54
CA LEU A 149 -4.99 3.89 9.45
C LEU A 149 -6.02 4.95 9.87
N GLN A 150 -6.60 4.82 11.06
CA GLN A 150 -7.56 5.80 11.58
C GLN A 150 -6.93 7.19 11.74
N GLN A 151 -5.70 7.26 12.26
CA GLN A 151 -4.98 8.52 12.40
C GLN A 151 -4.62 9.13 11.05
N PHE A 152 -4.21 8.32 10.08
CA PHE A 152 -3.95 8.77 8.71
C PHE A 152 -5.20 9.43 8.10
N ARG A 153 -6.34 8.74 8.13
CA ARG A 153 -7.61 9.27 7.60
C ARG A 153 -8.05 10.55 8.27
N LYS A 154 -7.95 10.61 9.59
CA LYS A 154 -8.27 11.84 10.34
C LYS A 154 -7.40 13.01 9.87
N ARG A 155 -6.09 12.79 9.71
CA ARG A 155 -5.16 13.81 9.25
C ARG A 155 -5.43 14.24 7.81
N GLU A 156 -5.78 13.32 6.92
CA GLU A 156 -6.15 13.64 5.54
C GLU A 156 -7.38 14.57 5.48
N VAL A 157 -8.41 14.27 6.27
CA VAL A 157 -9.61 15.12 6.36
C VAL A 157 -9.29 16.50 6.94
N ASP A 158 -8.51 16.55 8.01
CA ASP A 158 -8.10 17.82 8.64
C ASP A 158 -7.23 18.66 7.70
N LEU A 159 -6.32 18.02 6.94
CA LEU A 159 -5.51 18.67 5.93
C LEU A 159 -6.37 19.23 4.80
N ALA A 160 -7.35 18.47 4.29
CA ALA A 160 -8.28 18.92 3.27
C ALA A 160 -9.08 20.16 3.74
N ARG A 161 -9.61 20.14 4.97
CA ARG A 161 -10.31 21.28 5.58
C ARG A 161 -9.41 22.51 5.69
N SER A 162 -8.16 22.33 6.14
CA SER A 162 -7.21 23.44 6.29
C SER A 162 -6.86 24.10 4.95
N LYS A 163 -6.69 23.31 3.87
CA LYS A 163 -6.44 23.82 2.51
C LYS A 163 -7.61 24.64 1.98
N VAL A 164 -8.84 24.15 2.16
CA VAL A 164 -10.05 24.88 1.76
C VAL A 164 -10.15 26.23 2.48
N LYS A 165 -9.92 26.24 3.79
CA LYS A 165 -9.92 27.48 4.59
C LYS A 165 -8.86 28.46 4.09
N ALA A 166 -7.63 28.01 3.86
CA ALA A 166 -6.55 28.87 3.36
C ALA A 166 -6.87 29.50 1.99
N ILE A 167 -7.52 28.74 1.09
CA ILE A 167 -7.98 29.26 -0.21
C ILE A 167 -9.07 30.32 -0.03
N GLN A 168 -10.02 30.10 0.88
CA GLN A 168 -11.08 31.07 1.18
C GLN A 168 -10.52 32.36 1.78
N ASP A 169 -9.59 32.25 2.73
CA ASP A 169 -8.92 33.39 3.36
C ASP A 169 -8.11 34.19 2.33
N ALA A 170 -7.39 33.52 1.43
CA ALA A 170 -6.64 34.17 0.35
C ALA A 170 -7.56 34.88 -0.66
N ARG A 171 -8.71 34.29 -1.00
CA ARG A 171 -9.72 34.94 -1.86
C ARG A 171 -10.30 36.19 -1.20
N LYS A 172 -10.65 36.11 0.08
CA LYS A 172 -11.16 37.26 0.84
C LYS A 172 -10.13 38.38 0.90
N ALA A 173 -8.89 38.06 1.25
CA ALA A 173 -7.81 39.05 1.30
C ALA A 173 -7.58 39.75 -0.05
N LYS A 174 -7.75 39.04 -1.17
CA LYS A 174 -7.68 39.63 -2.50
C LYS A 174 -8.83 40.61 -2.78
N VAL A 175 -10.07 40.24 -2.43
CA VAL A 175 -11.23 41.13 -2.58
C VAL A 175 -11.05 42.39 -1.73
N ASP A 176 -10.65 42.23 -0.47
CA ASP A 176 -10.39 43.34 0.44
C ASP A 176 -9.30 44.29 -0.14
N TYR A 177 -8.25 43.73 -0.75
CA TYR A 177 -7.18 44.51 -1.40
C TYR A 177 -7.68 45.26 -2.65
N ASP A 178 -8.47 44.60 -3.51
CA ASP A 178 -9.03 45.21 -4.72
C ASP A 178 -10.01 46.35 -4.38
N GLU A 179 -10.80 46.21 -3.30
CA GLU A 179 -11.69 47.26 -2.79
C GLU A 179 -10.92 48.49 -2.25
N LEU A 180 -9.82 48.26 -1.52
CA LEU A 180 -8.96 49.34 -1.04
C LEU A 180 -8.33 50.13 -2.20
N LEU A 181 -7.82 49.43 -3.22
CA LEU A 181 -7.30 50.04 -4.43
C LEU A 181 -8.36 50.93 -5.11
N GLN A 182 -9.58 50.42 -5.32
CA GLN A 182 -10.64 51.19 -5.95
C GLN A 182 -10.99 52.46 -5.18
N ARG A 183 -11.02 52.39 -3.84
CA ARG A 183 -11.28 53.54 -2.98
C ARG A 183 -10.18 54.61 -3.07
N ASP A 184 -8.91 54.20 -3.06
CA ASP A 184 -7.77 55.12 -3.13
C ASP A 184 -7.63 55.78 -4.52
N TYR A 185 -7.97 55.07 -5.60
CA TYR A 185 -8.01 55.67 -6.93
C TYR A 185 -9.21 56.63 -7.13
N ALA A 186 -10.36 56.36 -6.50
CA ALA A 186 -11.55 57.21 -6.61
C ALA A 186 -11.38 58.58 -5.91
N THR A 187 -10.63 58.65 -4.81
CA THR A 187 -10.34 59.91 -4.10
C THR A 187 -9.37 60.80 -4.85
N VAL A 188 -8.39 60.23 -5.58
CA VAL A 188 -7.45 60.99 -6.41
C VAL A 188 -8.15 61.58 -7.65
N SER A 189 -9.11 60.87 -8.23
CA SER A 189 -9.91 61.34 -9.38
C SER A 189 -10.82 62.53 -9.06
N ASN A 190 -11.37 62.61 -7.84
CA ASN A 190 -12.31 63.67 -7.46
C ASN A 190 -11.65 64.93 -6.87
N GLY A 191 -10.33 64.94 -6.67
CA GLY A 191 -9.57 66.09 -6.17
C GLY A 191 -8.91 66.94 -7.25
N ALA A 192 -9.09 66.64 -8.53
CA ALA A 192 -8.41 67.28 -9.67
C ALA A 192 -9.28 68.28 -10.47
N THR A 193 -10.44 68.68 -9.95
CA THR A 193 -11.32 69.74 -10.50
C THR A 193 -11.37 70.93 -9.56
#